data_AF-A0A0X8L8I9-F1
#
_entry.id   AF-A0A0X8L8I9-F1
#
_cell.length_a   1.000
_cell.length_b   1.000
_cell.length_c   1.000
_cell.angle_alpha   90.00
_cell.angle_beta   90.00
_cell.angle_gamma   90.00
#
_symmetry.space_group_name_H-M   'P 1'
#
loop_
_entity.id
_entity.type
_entity.pdbx_description
1 polymer ?
#
loop_
_entity_poly.entity_id
_entity_poly.type
_entity_poly.pdbx_seq_one_letter_code
_entity_poly.pdbx_strand_id
1 'polypeptide(L)'
;MVTETSSSDSLAVAQRVRDLMNRHGIGKRQQTAELCRILDLSFSQGHRKLRGNSPWTLAQIRRVAEAFDEPALQLFDAKNADVDDTEGAAQDAVLKLGAAEIACVAWIGDALEPGSRPDFIAQNMNGRWIVTTHEGVLLQAAHDVHKIEIQPRRTDMDKPLIAVVDDDQTSADNLHDYLERSGFAAVALYGLEGFAEALQTQVFDAVVIDWLFGAHTSADAIRAVRNSDNPDAPVFVLTGELTTGKASESEISDVIQRYNVTCFEKPARMAILVADLSKRLLRA
;
A
#
# COMPACT_ATOMS: atom_id res chain seq x y z
N MET A 1 -23.09 30.59 -6.98
CA MET A 1 -23.58 29.54 -7.91
C MET A 1 -23.37 28.16 -7.26
N VAL A 2 -23.92 27.96 -6.05
CA VAL A 2 -23.58 26.79 -5.16
C VAL A 2 -24.80 25.88 -4.92
N THR A 3 -25.96 26.20 -5.51
CA THR A 3 -27.25 25.64 -5.07
C THR A 3 -27.65 24.35 -5.79
N GLU A 4 -27.23 24.13 -7.05
CA GLU A 4 -27.68 22.98 -7.86
C GLU A 4 -27.02 21.65 -7.47
N THR A 5 -25.71 21.64 -7.19
CA THR A 5 -24.94 20.42 -6.86
C THR A 5 -25.44 19.78 -5.55
N SER A 6 -25.69 20.60 -4.53
CA SER A 6 -26.19 20.13 -3.22
C SER A 6 -27.56 19.45 -3.26
N SER A 7 -28.40 19.84 -4.23
CA SER A 7 -29.73 19.27 -4.42
C SER A 7 -29.67 17.91 -5.11
N SER A 8 -28.77 17.75 -6.08
CA SER A 8 -28.53 16.47 -6.76
C SER A 8 -27.98 15.42 -5.79
N ASP A 9 -27.01 15.80 -4.96
CA ASP A 9 -26.41 14.90 -3.96
C ASP A 9 -27.44 14.48 -2.90
N SER A 10 -28.28 15.43 -2.45
CA SER A 10 -29.34 15.15 -1.47
C SER A 10 -30.40 14.19 -2.02
N LEU A 11 -30.70 14.28 -3.32
CA LEU A 11 -31.64 13.38 -3.98
C LEU A 11 -31.07 11.96 -4.14
N ALA A 12 -29.79 11.85 -4.50
CA ALA A 12 -29.10 10.56 -4.61
C ALA A 12 -29.06 9.82 -3.27
N VAL A 13 -28.68 10.50 -2.20
CA VAL A 13 -28.71 9.93 -0.83
C VAL A 13 -30.13 9.52 -0.44
N ALA A 14 -31.13 10.35 -0.75
CA ALA A 14 -32.53 10.04 -0.47
C ALA A 14 -33.06 8.82 -1.24
N GLN A 15 -32.57 8.57 -2.46
CA GLN A 15 -32.90 7.37 -3.22
C GLN A 15 -32.32 6.12 -2.55
N ARG A 16 -31.04 6.15 -2.16
CA ARG A 16 -30.39 5.01 -1.48
C ARG A 16 -31.00 4.66 -0.15
N VAL A 17 -31.37 5.66 0.65
CA VAL A 17 -32.07 5.41 1.91
C VAL A 17 -33.41 4.72 1.66
N ARG A 18 -34.13 5.06 0.58
CA ARG A 18 -35.37 4.37 0.20
C ARG A 18 -35.10 2.94 -0.27
N ASP A 19 -34.03 2.72 -1.02
CA ASP A 19 -33.67 1.39 -1.51
C ASP A 19 -33.19 0.48 -0.38
N LEU A 20 -32.38 1.00 0.55
CA LEU A 20 -32.02 0.33 1.80
C LEU A 20 -33.28 -0.09 2.57
N MET A 21 -34.19 0.86 2.83
CA MET A 21 -35.46 0.56 3.52
C MET A 21 -36.27 -0.51 2.79
N ASN A 22 -36.32 -0.49 1.45
CA ASN A 22 -36.99 -1.54 0.67
C ASN A 22 -36.33 -2.91 0.86
N ARG A 23 -34.98 -3.01 0.85
CA ARG A 23 -34.24 -4.26 1.08
C ARG A 23 -34.53 -4.85 2.47
N HIS A 24 -34.75 -3.99 3.47
CA HIS A 24 -35.12 -4.39 4.83
C HIS A 24 -36.64 -4.53 5.03
N GLY A 25 -37.43 -4.64 3.95
CA GLY A 25 -38.87 -4.93 4.01
C GLY A 25 -39.78 -3.75 4.35
N ILE A 26 -39.25 -2.53 4.38
CA ILE A 26 -40.02 -1.32 4.73
C ILE A 26 -40.62 -0.71 3.47
N GLY A 27 -41.93 -0.97 3.30
CA GLY A 27 -42.68 -0.49 2.14
C GLY A 27 -42.78 1.04 2.08
N LYS A 28 -42.91 1.59 0.86
CA LYS A 28 -42.95 3.03 0.55
C LYS A 28 -43.84 3.89 1.47
N ARG A 29 -44.97 3.36 1.94
CA ARG A 29 -45.90 4.08 2.83
C ARG A 29 -45.36 4.26 4.26
N GLN A 30 -44.43 3.42 4.69
CA GLN A 30 -43.86 3.41 6.05
C GLN A 30 -42.49 4.11 6.12
N GLN A 31 -41.80 4.30 4.99
CA GLN A 31 -40.44 4.86 4.92
C GLN A 31 -40.28 6.23 5.60
N THR A 32 -41.25 7.13 5.44
CA THR A 32 -41.19 8.45 6.10
C THR A 32 -41.28 8.31 7.62
N ALA A 33 -42.19 7.46 8.11
CA ALA A 33 -42.37 7.22 9.54
C ALA A 33 -41.13 6.56 10.14
N GLU A 34 -40.54 5.60 9.43
CA GLU A 34 -39.32 4.94 9.86
C GLU A 34 -38.12 5.89 9.89
N LEU A 35 -37.95 6.72 8.86
CA LEU A 35 -36.89 7.70 8.85
C LEU A 35 -37.01 8.67 10.03
N CYS A 36 -38.24 9.11 10.32
CA CYS A 36 -38.52 9.98 11.46
C CYS A 36 -38.18 9.31 12.79
N ARG A 37 -38.49 8.02 12.94
CA ARG A 37 -38.15 7.22 14.13
C ARG A 37 -36.64 7.12 14.33
N ILE A 38 -35.89 6.86 13.27
CA ILE A 38 -34.44 6.68 13.32
C ILE A 38 -33.72 8.00 13.64
N LEU A 39 -34.12 9.09 12.98
CA LEU A 39 -33.44 10.38 13.04
C LEU A 39 -34.00 11.37 14.06
N ASP A 40 -35.06 10.98 14.78
CA ASP A 40 -35.80 11.85 15.70
C ASP A 40 -36.25 13.15 15.02
N LEU A 41 -36.95 13.00 13.89
CA LEU A 41 -37.42 14.10 13.05
C LEU A 41 -38.94 14.17 13.00
N SER A 42 -39.49 15.36 12.81
CA SER A 42 -40.90 15.51 12.45
C SER A 42 -41.22 14.88 11.08
N PHE A 43 -42.46 14.43 10.90
CA PHE A 43 -42.92 13.81 9.64
C PHE A 43 -42.62 14.68 8.41
N SER A 44 -42.83 16.00 8.51
CA SER A 44 -42.57 16.95 7.43
C SER A 44 -41.08 17.04 7.08
N GLN A 45 -40.18 16.96 8.07
CA GLN A 45 -38.74 16.95 7.85
C GLN A 45 -38.26 15.63 7.22
N GLY A 46 -38.77 14.49 7.70
CA GLY A 46 -38.47 13.18 7.12
C GLY A 46 -38.93 13.08 5.66
N HIS A 47 -40.14 13.54 5.36
CA HIS A 47 -40.68 13.53 4.01
C HIS A 47 -39.86 14.42 3.05
N ARG A 48 -39.46 15.62 3.49
CA ARG A 48 -38.61 16.52 2.71
C ARG A 48 -37.24 15.92 2.42
N LYS A 49 -36.65 15.19 3.38
CA LYS A 49 -35.36 14.49 3.20
C LYS A 49 -35.46 13.34 2.19
N LEU A 50 -36.50 12.51 2.26
CA LEU A 50 -36.70 11.40 1.31
C LEU A 50 -37.01 11.86 -0.13
N ARG A 51 -37.42 13.12 -0.30
CA ARG A 51 -37.63 13.76 -1.61
C ARG A 51 -36.40 14.50 -2.14
N GLY A 52 -35.30 14.55 -1.39
CA GLY A 52 -34.10 15.33 -1.76
C GLY A 52 -34.24 16.84 -1.53
N ASN A 53 -35.35 17.31 -0.95
CA ASN A 53 -35.65 18.74 -0.73
C ASN A 53 -35.01 19.30 0.55
N SER A 54 -34.09 18.56 1.17
CA SER A 54 -33.37 18.96 2.37
C SER A 54 -32.02 18.24 2.43
N PRO A 55 -30.95 18.96 2.80
CA PRO A 55 -29.61 18.41 2.81
C PRO A 55 -29.47 17.30 3.86
N TRP A 56 -28.72 16.25 3.51
CA TRP A 56 -28.34 15.18 4.42
C TRP A 56 -27.01 15.51 5.09
N THR A 57 -26.92 15.24 6.40
CA THR A 57 -25.64 15.34 7.12
C THR A 57 -25.02 13.96 7.25
N LEU A 58 -23.68 13.91 7.35
CA LEU A 58 -22.93 12.67 7.57
C LEU A 58 -23.42 11.90 8.82
N ALA A 59 -23.73 12.61 9.90
CA ALA A 59 -24.25 12.02 11.13
C ALA A 59 -25.64 11.36 10.93
N GLN A 60 -26.51 11.97 10.14
CA GLN A 60 -27.83 11.39 9.83
C GLN A 60 -27.70 10.15 8.94
N ILE A 61 -26.81 10.18 7.94
CA ILE A 61 -26.59 9.04 7.05
C ILE A 61 -26.04 7.85 7.85
N ARG A 62 -25.05 8.07 8.73
CA ARG A 62 -24.50 7.03 9.61
C ARG A 62 -25.56 6.42 10.51
N ARG A 63 -26.38 7.25 11.17
CA ARG A 63 -27.45 6.79 12.07
C ARG A 63 -28.52 5.96 11.35
N VAL A 64 -28.80 6.26 10.08
CA VAL A 64 -29.67 5.40 9.24
C VAL A 64 -28.99 4.07 8.94
N ALA A 65 -27.73 4.08 8.52
CA ALA A 65 -27.00 2.84 8.21
C ALA A 65 -26.88 1.91 9.43
N GLU A 66 -26.52 2.47 10.58
CA GLU A 66 -26.44 1.76 11.87
C GLU A 66 -27.79 1.14 12.28
N ALA A 67 -28.92 1.80 11.99
CA ALA A 67 -30.23 1.27 12.31
C ALA A 67 -30.61 0.02 11.48
N PHE A 68 -29.89 -0.25 10.39
CA PHE A 68 -30.09 -1.39 9.50
C PHE A 68 -28.88 -2.35 9.49
N ASP A 69 -27.91 -2.16 10.39
CA ASP A 69 -26.65 -2.94 10.46
C ASP A 69 -25.85 -2.94 9.14
N GLU A 70 -25.88 -1.83 8.39
CA GLU A 70 -25.21 -1.68 7.10
C GLU A 70 -24.07 -0.64 7.13
N PRO A 71 -22.98 -0.82 6.37
CA PRO A 71 -21.90 0.16 6.30
C PRO A 71 -22.37 1.48 5.69
N ALA A 72 -22.18 2.59 6.42
CA ALA A 72 -22.61 3.93 5.99
C ALA A 72 -22.06 4.34 4.61
N LEU A 73 -20.89 3.82 4.22
CA LEU A 73 -20.26 4.05 2.90
C LEU A 73 -21.17 3.69 1.72
N GLN A 74 -22.01 2.66 1.84
CA GLN A 74 -22.94 2.27 0.77
C GLN A 74 -24.01 3.35 0.49
N LEU A 75 -24.31 4.20 1.48
CA LEU A 75 -25.27 5.31 1.33
C LEU A 75 -24.62 6.58 0.75
N PHE A 76 -23.28 6.69 0.81
CA PHE A 76 -22.52 7.83 0.27
C PHE A 76 -22.29 7.75 -1.23
N ASP A 77 -22.15 6.55 -1.77
CA ASP A 77 -21.39 6.41 -3.01
C ASP A 77 -22.18 6.81 -4.27
N ALA A 78 -22.13 8.10 -4.62
CA ALA A 78 -22.58 8.67 -5.89
C ALA A 78 -21.90 8.06 -7.12
N LYS A 79 -20.81 7.28 -6.96
CA LYS A 79 -19.95 6.89 -8.07
C LYS A 79 -19.66 5.40 -8.22
N ASN A 80 -20.00 4.55 -7.26
CA ASN A 80 -19.75 3.10 -7.37
C ASN A 80 -21.02 2.22 -7.38
N ALA A 81 -22.20 2.78 -7.70
CA ALA A 81 -23.45 2.02 -7.77
C ALA A 81 -23.87 1.62 -9.20
N ASP A 82 -23.06 1.94 -10.20
CA ASP A 82 -23.08 1.25 -11.48
C ASP A 82 -21.74 0.51 -11.57
N VAL A 83 -21.75 -0.79 -11.31
CA VAL A 83 -20.80 -1.67 -12.02
C VAL A 83 -21.30 -1.63 -13.45
N ASP A 84 -20.85 -0.61 -14.18
CA ASP A 84 -21.15 -0.50 -15.59
C ASP A 84 -20.38 -1.64 -16.26
N ASP A 85 -21.10 -2.63 -16.79
CA ASP A 85 -20.55 -3.77 -17.56
C ASP A 85 -19.80 -3.29 -18.84
N THR A 86 -19.59 -1.98 -19.00
CA THR A 86 -18.77 -1.33 -20.03
C THR A 86 -17.43 -0.79 -19.51
N GLU A 87 -17.09 -0.91 -18.22
CA GLU A 87 -15.73 -0.63 -17.74
C GLU A 87 -14.79 -1.76 -18.20
N GLY A 88 -13.77 -1.46 -19.02
CA GLY A 88 -12.82 -2.45 -19.54
C GLY A 88 -12.14 -3.29 -18.43
N ALA A 89 -11.35 -4.30 -18.80
CA ALA A 89 -10.71 -5.16 -17.82
C ALA A 89 -9.70 -4.37 -16.97
N ALA A 90 -9.83 -4.42 -15.64
CA ALA A 90 -8.86 -3.84 -14.72
C ALA A 90 -7.51 -4.56 -14.86
N GLN A 91 -6.43 -3.79 -15.05
CA GLN A 91 -5.08 -4.28 -15.26
C GLN A 91 -4.08 -3.40 -14.50
N ASP A 92 -3.09 -4.03 -13.89
CA ASP A 92 -1.92 -3.31 -13.37
C ASP A 92 -1.15 -2.69 -14.54
N ALA A 93 -0.90 -1.39 -14.45
CA ALA A 93 -0.31 -0.62 -15.53
C ALA A 93 0.65 0.46 -15.01
N VAL A 94 1.38 1.05 -15.96
CA VAL A 94 2.15 2.28 -15.73
C VAL A 94 1.65 3.37 -16.64
N LEU A 95 1.20 4.46 -16.04
CA LEU A 95 0.94 5.71 -16.73
C LEU A 95 2.28 6.42 -16.98
N LYS A 96 2.63 6.59 -18.26
CA LYS A 96 3.79 7.39 -18.66
C LYS A 96 3.34 8.76 -19.18
N LEU A 97 3.81 9.80 -18.51
CA LEU A 97 3.61 11.20 -18.90
C LEU A 97 4.98 11.85 -19.07
N GLY A 98 5.46 11.90 -20.31
CA GLY A 98 6.84 12.34 -20.60
C GLY A 98 7.87 11.42 -19.94
N ALA A 99 8.68 11.99 -19.04
CA ALA A 99 9.69 11.23 -18.28
C ALA A 99 9.14 10.61 -16.97
N ALA A 100 7.93 10.95 -16.55
CA ALA A 100 7.34 10.44 -15.32
C ALA A 100 6.68 9.08 -15.58
N GLU A 101 6.98 8.09 -14.72
CA GLU A 101 6.34 6.79 -14.69
C GLU A 101 5.56 6.63 -13.38
N ILE A 102 4.25 6.45 -13.47
CA ILE A 102 3.34 6.39 -12.31
C ILE A 102 2.63 5.04 -12.34
N ALA A 103 2.75 4.27 -11.27
CA ALA A 103 1.99 3.03 -11.12
C ALA A 103 0.50 3.34 -10.98
N CYS A 104 -0.34 2.60 -11.72
CA CYS A 104 -1.79 2.80 -11.72
C CYS A 104 -2.50 1.48 -12.02
N VAL A 105 -3.81 1.45 -11.76
CA VAL A 105 -4.72 0.46 -12.33
C VAL A 105 -5.45 1.11 -13.49
N ALA A 106 -5.47 0.45 -14.64
CA ALA A 106 -6.18 0.92 -15.83
C ALA A 106 -7.28 -0.08 -16.20
N TRP A 107 -8.46 0.43 -16.55
CA TRP A 107 -9.55 -0.38 -17.10
C TRP A 107 -9.44 -0.31 -18.61
N ILE A 108 -8.93 -1.40 -19.19
CA ILE A 108 -8.53 -1.47 -20.58
C ILE A 108 -9.67 -2.08 -21.39
N GLY A 109 -10.16 -1.31 -22.35
CA GLY A 109 -11.23 -1.71 -23.26
C GLY A 109 -10.71 -2.48 -24.47
N ASP A 110 -11.53 -2.48 -25.51
CA ASP A 110 -11.22 -3.13 -26.77
C ASP A 110 -10.07 -2.44 -27.52
N ALA A 111 -9.56 -3.13 -28.56
CA ALA A 111 -8.56 -2.56 -29.45
C ALA A 111 -9.14 -1.32 -30.17
N LEU A 112 -8.30 -0.28 -30.32
CA LEU A 112 -8.74 0.98 -30.92
C LEU A 112 -9.13 0.80 -32.38
N GLU A 113 -10.29 1.35 -32.73
CA GLU A 113 -10.74 1.44 -34.12
C GLU A 113 -9.88 2.42 -34.93
N PRO A 114 -9.64 2.15 -36.23
CA PRO A 114 -8.91 3.06 -37.10
C PRO A 114 -9.55 4.47 -37.15
N GLY A 115 -8.78 5.48 -36.76
CA GLY A 115 -9.21 6.88 -36.78
C GLY A 115 -9.70 7.42 -35.44
N SER A 116 -9.87 6.58 -34.42
CA SER A 116 -10.12 7.00 -33.04
C SER A 116 -8.96 7.83 -32.49
N ARG A 117 -9.28 8.82 -31.65
CA ARG A 117 -8.32 9.73 -31.02
C ARG A 117 -8.67 9.97 -29.55
N PRO A 118 -8.62 8.93 -28.70
CA PRO A 118 -8.83 9.10 -27.26
C PRO A 118 -7.69 9.90 -26.65
N ASP A 119 -7.90 10.49 -25.48
CA ASP A 119 -6.84 11.24 -24.78
C ASP A 119 -5.70 10.30 -24.31
N PHE A 120 -6.07 9.08 -23.90
CA PHE A 120 -5.16 8.04 -23.42
C PHE A 120 -5.35 6.73 -24.18
N ILE A 121 -4.27 5.97 -24.30
CA ILE A 121 -4.25 4.64 -24.89
C ILE A 121 -3.42 3.69 -24.04
N ALA A 122 -3.77 2.41 -24.05
CA ALA A 122 -3.00 1.36 -23.40
C ALA A 122 -2.34 0.43 -24.40
N GLN A 123 -1.10 0.03 -24.14
CA GLN A 123 -0.38 -0.98 -24.90
C GLN A 123 0.23 -2.02 -23.97
N ASN A 124 0.20 -3.28 -24.39
CA ASN A 124 0.92 -4.33 -23.70
C ASN A 124 2.34 -4.45 -24.29
N MET A 125 3.35 -4.11 -23.48
CA MET A 125 4.76 -4.23 -23.85
C MET A 125 5.42 -5.25 -22.93
N ASN A 126 5.80 -6.40 -23.47
CA ASN A 126 6.46 -7.48 -22.72
C ASN A 126 5.68 -7.94 -21.46
N GLY A 127 4.36 -8.06 -21.56
CA GLY A 127 3.51 -8.49 -20.43
C GLY A 127 3.16 -7.37 -19.45
N ARG A 128 3.60 -6.14 -19.69
CA ARG A 128 3.29 -4.96 -18.86
C ARG A 128 2.42 -3.99 -19.63
N TRP A 129 1.33 -3.53 -19.01
CA TRP A 129 0.48 -2.50 -19.59
C TRP A 129 1.07 -1.11 -19.37
N ILE A 130 1.15 -0.34 -20.45
CA ILE A 130 1.65 1.03 -20.45
C ILE A 130 0.55 1.93 -20.98
N VAL A 131 0.13 2.91 -20.17
CA VAL A 131 -0.84 3.93 -20.54
C VAL A 131 -0.08 5.19 -20.93
N THR A 132 -0.39 5.75 -22.10
CA THR A 132 0.25 6.96 -22.64
C THR A 132 -0.79 7.88 -23.27
N THR A 133 -0.41 9.15 -23.51
CA THR A 133 -1.23 10.06 -24.31
C THR A 133 -1.20 9.67 -25.78
N HIS A 134 -2.33 9.82 -26.48
CA HIS A 134 -2.39 9.54 -27.91
C HIS A 134 -1.64 10.60 -28.74
N GLU A 135 -0.43 10.29 -29.22
CA GLU A 135 0.43 11.22 -29.99
C GLU A 135 0.30 11.09 -31.53
N GLY A 136 -0.74 10.43 -32.04
CA GLY A 136 -1.10 10.47 -33.48
C GLY A 136 -0.15 9.72 -34.44
N VAL A 137 0.85 9.00 -33.93
CA VAL A 137 1.65 8.03 -34.68
C VAL A 137 0.98 6.66 -34.58
N LEU A 138 1.01 5.83 -35.63
CA LEU A 138 0.41 4.49 -35.64
C LEU A 138 0.87 3.67 -34.42
N LEU A 139 -0.02 3.51 -33.45
CA LEU A 139 0.21 2.68 -32.28
C LEU A 139 -0.37 1.30 -32.59
N GLN A 140 0.49 0.39 -33.04
CA GLN A 140 0.10 -1.00 -33.25
C GLN A 140 -0.37 -1.58 -31.91
N ALA A 141 -1.48 -2.33 -31.93
CA ALA A 141 -2.07 -2.99 -30.76
C ALA A 141 -2.36 -2.05 -29.56
N ALA A 142 -2.85 -0.85 -29.84
CA ALA A 142 -3.36 0.05 -28.82
C ALA A 142 -4.82 -0.28 -28.46
N HIS A 143 -5.13 -0.18 -27.17
CA HIS A 143 -6.44 -0.41 -26.58
C HIS A 143 -6.98 0.88 -25.97
N ASP A 144 -8.31 0.97 -25.92
CA ASP A 144 -8.98 2.10 -25.27
C ASP A 144 -8.80 2.04 -23.74
N VAL A 145 -8.82 3.21 -23.11
CA VAL A 145 -8.63 3.36 -21.66
C VAL A 145 -9.86 4.02 -21.08
N HIS A 146 -10.71 3.24 -20.41
CA HIS A 146 -11.98 3.73 -19.89
C HIS A 146 -11.80 4.46 -18.56
N LYS A 147 -10.82 4.01 -17.75
CA LYS A 147 -10.54 4.56 -16.42
C LYS A 147 -9.08 4.37 -16.07
N ILE A 148 -8.49 5.38 -15.44
CA ILE A 148 -7.17 5.32 -14.83
C ILE A 148 -7.33 5.66 -13.36
N GLU A 149 -6.98 4.71 -12.49
CA GLU A 149 -6.90 4.94 -11.06
C GLU A 149 -5.44 5.07 -10.67
N ILE A 150 -5.03 6.30 -10.38
CA ILE A 150 -3.74 6.56 -9.77
C ILE A 150 -3.93 6.44 -8.28
N GLN A 151 -3.35 5.38 -7.70
CA GLN A 151 -3.16 5.28 -6.27
C GLN A 151 -1.77 5.82 -5.98
N PRO A 152 -1.64 7.05 -5.43
CA PRO A 152 -0.33 7.58 -5.09
C PRO A 152 0.26 6.67 -4.03
N ARG A 153 1.27 5.88 -4.38
CA ARG A 153 2.08 5.19 -3.39
C ARG A 153 2.83 6.27 -2.63
N ARG A 154 2.35 6.52 -1.42
CA ARG A 154 3.05 7.28 -0.40
C ARG A 154 4.34 6.53 -0.13
N THR A 155 5.49 7.11 -0.47
CA THR A 155 6.82 6.53 -0.15
C THR A 155 6.99 6.28 1.36
N ASP A 156 6.16 6.94 2.19
CA ASP A 156 6.01 6.70 3.63
C ASP A 156 5.23 5.41 3.99
N MET A 157 4.59 4.74 3.04
CA MET A 157 3.91 3.45 3.24
C MET A 157 4.74 2.23 2.85
N ASP A 158 5.73 2.36 1.98
CA ASP A 158 6.73 1.31 1.71
C ASP A 158 7.98 1.60 2.56
N LYS A 159 7.82 1.54 3.90
CA LYS A 159 8.98 1.62 4.79
C LYS A 159 9.92 0.44 4.44
N PRO A 160 11.21 0.67 4.17
CA PRO A 160 12.12 -0.43 3.90
C PRO A 160 12.13 -1.43 5.06
N LEU A 161 11.96 -2.72 4.75
CA LEU A 161 11.89 -3.80 5.71
C LEU A 161 13.28 -4.30 6.08
N ILE A 162 13.62 -4.18 7.36
CA ILE A 162 14.94 -4.49 7.89
C ILE A 162 14.87 -5.74 8.75
N ALA A 163 15.64 -6.77 8.41
CA ALA A 163 15.85 -7.90 9.32
C ALA A 163 16.85 -7.49 10.41
N VAL A 164 16.50 -7.71 11.67
CA VAL A 164 17.37 -7.56 12.83
C VAL A 164 17.62 -8.95 13.41
N VAL A 165 18.85 -9.45 13.32
CA VAL A 165 19.18 -10.83 13.70
C VAL A 165 20.23 -10.82 14.82
N ASP A 166 19.84 -11.21 16.04
CA ASP A 166 20.71 -11.22 17.23
C ASP A 166 20.13 -12.25 18.21
N ASP A 167 20.94 -13.13 18.82
CA ASP A 167 20.46 -14.13 19.79
C ASP A 167 20.14 -13.52 21.16
N ASP A 168 20.61 -12.30 21.44
CA ASP A 168 20.16 -11.49 22.56
C ASP A 168 18.84 -10.77 22.22
N GLN A 169 17.73 -11.29 22.76
CA GLN A 169 16.39 -10.74 22.53
C GLN A 169 16.28 -9.25 22.88
N THR A 170 16.94 -8.82 23.97
CA THR A 170 16.88 -7.43 24.40
C THR A 170 17.60 -6.51 23.42
N SER A 171 18.75 -6.93 22.89
CA SER A 171 19.50 -6.25 21.83
C SER A 171 18.67 -6.14 20.55
N ALA A 172 18.09 -7.26 20.10
CA ALA A 172 17.26 -7.33 18.91
C ALA A 172 16.04 -6.39 19.01
N ASP A 173 15.29 -6.47 20.11
CA ASP A 173 14.09 -5.64 20.34
C ASP A 173 14.43 -4.15 20.41
N ASN A 174 15.51 -3.79 21.10
CA ASN A 174 15.95 -2.39 21.19
C ASN A 174 16.32 -1.82 19.83
N LEU A 175 16.99 -2.60 18.98
CA LEU A 175 17.35 -2.19 17.63
C LEU A 175 16.13 -2.12 16.70
N HIS A 176 15.24 -3.12 16.76
CA HIS A 176 13.93 -3.10 16.09
C HIS A 176 13.19 -1.80 16.40
N ASP A 177 13.01 -1.50 17.68
CA ASP A 177 12.28 -0.32 18.16
C ASP A 177 12.94 0.99 17.71
N TYR A 178 14.27 1.02 17.67
CA TYR A 178 15.01 2.18 17.19
C TYR A 178 14.82 2.39 15.69
N LEU A 179 14.82 1.32 14.88
CA LEU A 179 14.60 1.37 13.44
C LEU A 179 13.16 1.79 13.10
N GLU A 180 12.16 1.26 13.81
CA GLU A 180 10.75 1.65 13.65
C GLU A 180 10.53 3.15 13.90
N ARG A 181 11.10 3.67 15.00
CA ARG A 181 11.07 5.11 15.31
C ARG A 181 11.84 5.96 14.30
N SER A 182 12.80 5.37 13.60
CA SER A 182 13.61 6.04 12.57
C SER A 182 12.96 6.01 11.19
N GLY A 183 11.78 5.40 11.06
CA GLY A 183 11.01 5.38 9.80
C GLY A 183 11.19 4.12 8.95
N PHE A 184 11.82 3.08 9.47
CA PHE A 184 11.93 1.76 8.81
C PHE A 184 10.83 0.82 9.31
N ALA A 185 10.57 -0.25 8.55
CA ALA A 185 9.88 -1.42 9.07
C ALA A 185 10.95 -2.40 9.57
N ALA A 186 10.78 -3.04 10.73
CA ALA A 186 11.77 -3.97 11.24
C ALA A 186 11.17 -5.32 11.68
N VAL A 187 11.94 -6.39 11.55
CA VAL A 187 11.59 -7.72 12.08
C VAL A 187 12.75 -8.20 12.97
N ALA A 188 12.47 -8.42 14.26
CA ALA A 188 13.42 -9.00 15.20
C ALA A 188 13.42 -10.54 15.08
N LEU A 189 14.60 -11.12 14.87
CA LEU A 189 14.83 -12.54 14.65
C LEU A 189 15.91 -13.02 15.63
N TYR A 190 15.53 -13.87 16.58
CA TYR A 190 16.36 -14.19 17.73
C TYR A 190 17.37 -15.33 17.51
N GLY A 191 17.79 -15.53 16.26
CA GLY A 191 18.69 -16.61 15.89
C GLY A 191 18.72 -16.89 14.38
N LEU A 192 19.73 -17.66 13.97
CA LEU A 192 20.01 -17.96 12.57
C LEU A 192 18.94 -18.85 11.91
N GLU A 193 18.33 -19.77 12.66
CA GLU A 193 17.28 -20.66 12.14
C GLU A 193 16.02 -19.87 11.76
N GLY A 194 15.52 -19.02 12.67
CA GLY A 194 14.39 -18.15 12.39
C GLY A 194 14.66 -17.16 11.25
N PHE A 195 15.90 -16.68 11.13
CA PHE A 195 16.28 -15.85 9.97
C PHE A 195 16.26 -16.62 8.65
N ALA A 196 16.75 -17.86 8.62
CA ALA A 196 16.72 -18.69 7.43
C ALA A 196 15.27 -18.98 6.97
N GLU A 197 14.35 -19.22 7.90
CA GLU A 197 12.92 -19.39 7.60
C GLU A 197 12.31 -18.08 7.08
N ALA A 198 12.62 -16.94 7.71
CA ALA A 198 12.12 -15.64 7.29
C ALA A 198 12.58 -15.29 5.87
N LEU A 199 13.84 -15.56 5.51
CA LEU A 199 14.38 -15.33 4.16
C LEU A 199 13.65 -16.12 3.05
N GLN A 200 12.95 -17.20 3.38
CA GLN A 200 12.16 -17.97 2.39
C GLN A 200 10.78 -17.37 2.12
N THR A 201 10.29 -16.50 3.02
CA THR A 201 8.91 -16.01 3.00
C THR A 201 8.82 -14.49 2.92
N GLN A 202 9.92 -13.79 3.15
CA GLN A 202 10.01 -12.34 3.18
C GLN A 202 11.23 -11.84 2.41
N VAL A 203 11.04 -10.73 1.70
CA VAL A 203 12.14 -10.00 1.05
C VAL A 203 12.53 -8.84 1.96
N PHE A 204 13.79 -8.81 2.38
CA PHE A 204 14.32 -7.73 3.20
C PHE A 204 15.06 -6.71 2.34
N ASP A 205 14.83 -5.43 2.62
CA ASP A 205 15.54 -4.32 1.98
C ASP A 205 16.94 -4.14 2.57
N ALA A 206 17.14 -4.53 3.84
CA ALA A 206 18.46 -4.62 4.46
C ALA A 206 18.48 -5.63 5.60
N VAL A 207 19.69 -6.01 6.02
CA VAL A 207 19.91 -6.92 7.15
C VAL A 207 20.89 -6.30 8.13
N VAL A 208 20.54 -6.25 9.41
CA VAL A 208 21.45 -5.98 10.52
C VAL A 208 21.57 -7.26 11.33
N ILE A 209 22.76 -7.85 11.39
CA ILE A 209 22.99 -9.17 11.97
C ILE A 209 24.17 -9.14 12.93
N ASP A 210 24.06 -9.82 14.07
CA ASP A 210 25.21 -10.05 14.94
C ASP A 210 26.24 -10.98 14.26
N TRP A 211 27.50 -10.88 14.66
CA TRP A 211 28.53 -11.76 14.10
C TRP A 211 28.50 -13.15 14.71
N LEU A 212 28.24 -13.24 16.02
CA LEU A 212 28.34 -14.47 16.81
C LEU A 212 26.97 -14.92 17.31
N PHE A 213 26.67 -16.20 17.16
CA PHE A 213 25.47 -16.86 17.67
C PHE A 213 25.90 -18.13 18.41
N GLY A 214 26.15 -18.01 19.72
CA GLY A 214 26.78 -19.07 20.51
C GLY A 214 28.14 -19.51 19.92
N ALA A 215 28.21 -20.72 19.36
CA ALA A 215 29.42 -21.28 18.73
C ALA A 215 29.48 -21.07 17.20
N HIS A 216 28.48 -20.44 16.61
CA HIS A 216 28.33 -20.24 15.18
C HIS A 216 28.56 -18.78 14.79
N THR A 217 28.92 -18.53 13.52
CA THR A 217 29.05 -17.19 12.94
C THR A 217 27.92 -16.93 11.95
N SER A 218 27.66 -15.65 11.66
CA SER A 218 26.67 -15.27 10.64
C SER A 218 27.15 -15.42 9.19
N ALA A 219 28.35 -15.95 8.94
CA ALA A 219 28.94 -16.06 7.59
C ALA A 219 28.03 -16.79 6.58
N ASP A 220 27.43 -17.91 6.99
CA ASP A 220 26.51 -18.67 6.14
C ASP A 220 25.17 -17.95 5.93
N ALA A 221 24.69 -17.24 6.95
CA ALA A 221 23.47 -16.43 6.86
C ALA A 221 23.65 -15.25 5.88
N ILE A 222 24.82 -14.60 5.89
CA ILE A 222 25.16 -13.54 4.93
C ILE A 222 25.23 -14.11 3.51
N ARG A 223 25.78 -15.32 3.34
CA ARG A 223 25.75 -16.01 2.05
C ARG A 223 24.32 -16.33 1.60
N ALA A 224 23.43 -16.69 2.52
CA ALA A 224 22.02 -16.94 2.22
C ALA A 224 21.31 -15.68 1.71
N VAL A 225 21.57 -14.51 2.31
CA VAL A 225 21.04 -13.21 1.81
C VAL A 225 21.42 -12.97 0.35
N ARG A 226 22.67 -13.28 -0.01
CA ARG A 226 23.18 -13.11 -1.39
C ARG A 226 22.54 -14.08 -2.40
N ASN A 227 21.83 -15.10 -1.93
CA ASN A 227 21.05 -16.04 -2.75
C ASN A 227 19.53 -15.85 -2.59
N SER A 228 19.09 -14.79 -1.90
CA SER A 228 17.67 -14.47 -1.69
C SER A 228 17.09 -13.65 -2.84
N ASP A 229 15.81 -13.31 -2.76
CA ASP A 229 15.09 -12.49 -3.74
C ASP A 229 15.62 -11.03 -3.82
N ASN A 230 16.37 -10.57 -2.80
CA ASN A 230 17.11 -9.32 -2.84
C ASN A 230 18.61 -9.57 -2.53
N PRO A 231 19.38 -10.04 -3.52
CA PRO A 231 20.80 -10.37 -3.30
C PRO A 231 21.65 -9.12 -3.02
N ASP A 232 21.22 -7.94 -3.45
CA ASP A 232 21.93 -6.68 -3.29
C ASP A 232 21.62 -5.97 -1.95
N ALA A 233 20.75 -6.55 -1.12
CA ALA A 233 20.39 -6.00 0.19
C ALA A 233 21.67 -5.67 1.00
N PRO A 234 21.85 -4.41 1.46
CA PRO A 234 22.96 -4.05 2.31
C PRO A 234 22.93 -4.84 3.62
N VAL A 235 24.08 -5.39 3.99
CA VAL A 235 24.25 -6.17 5.22
C VAL A 235 25.18 -5.44 6.17
N PHE A 236 24.69 -5.25 7.39
CA PHE A 236 25.36 -4.60 8.49
C PHE A 236 25.67 -5.65 9.56
N VAL A 237 26.95 -5.87 9.84
CA VAL A 237 27.40 -6.82 10.85
C VAL A 237 27.72 -6.08 12.14
N LEU A 238 27.07 -6.44 13.23
CA LEU A 238 27.46 -5.99 14.57
C LEU A 238 28.46 -7.00 15.15
N THR A 239 29.54 -6.54 15.77
CA THR A 239 30.54 -7.44 16.36
C THR A 239 31.23 -6.80 17.55
N GLY A 240 31.42 -7.55 18.64
CA GLY A 240 32.11 -7.08 19.84
C GLY A 240 33.64 -7.19 19.80
N GLU A 241 34.22 -7.76 18.73
CA GLU A 241 35.62 -8.21 18.73
C GLU A 241 36.50 -7.63 17.60
N LEU A 242 36.09 -6.53 16.98
CA LEU A 242 36.93 -5.87 15.95
C LEU A 242 38.29 -5.44 16.49
N THR A 243 38.38 -5.11 17.79
CA THR A 243 39.64 -4.63 18.41
C THR A 243 40.40 -5.71 19.18
N THR A 244 39.79 -6.87 19.50
CA THR A 244 40.38 -7.87 20.42
C THR A 244 41.03 -9.07 19.73
N GLY A 245 40.84 -9.25 18.42
CA GLY A 245 41.53 -10.28 17.62
C GLY A 245 41.17 -11.73 18.00
N LYS A 246 40.00 -11.95 18.61
CA LYS A 246 39.58 -13.26 19.15
C LYS A 246 38.43 -13.92 18.38
N ALA A 247 37.70 -13.19 17.55
CA ALA A 247 36.88 -13.77 16.51
C ALA A 247 37.78 -14.06 15.31
N SER A 248 37.42 -15.05 14.50
CA SER A 248 38.09 -15.39 13.24
C SER A 248 38.23 -14.16 12.32
N GLU A 249 39.27 -13.34 12.54
CA GLU A 249 39.53 -12.09 11.82
C GLU A 249 39.64 -12.37 10.30
N SER A 250 40.13 -13.55 9.95
CA SER A 250 40.14 -14.05 8.59
C SER A 250 38.75 -14.26 8.02
N GLU A 251 37.82 -14.90 8.74
CA GLU A 251 36.49 -15.21 8.19
C GLU A 251 35.62 -13.96 8.06
N ILE A 252 35.62 -13.06 9.05
CA ILE A 252 34.89 -11.79 8.92
C ILE A 252 35.49 -10.91 7.82
N SER A 253 36.82 -10.88 7.68
CA SER A 253 37.52 -10.18 6.59
C SER A 253 37.15 -10.76 5.23
N ASP A 254 37.11 -12.08 5.09
CA ASP A 254 36.70 -12.77 3.87
C ASP A 254 35.25 -12.42 3.50
N VAL A 255 34.35 -12.38 4.49
CA VAL A 255 32.95 -11.99 4.29
C VAL A 255 32.83 -10.53 3.85
N ILE A 256 33.60 -9.60 4.45
CA ILE A 256 33.66 -8.19 4.05
C ILE A 256 34.11 -8.05 2.59
N GLN A 257 35.21 -8.71 2.22
CA GLN A 257 35.77 -8.62 0.87
C GLN A 257 34.83 -9.23 -0.18
N ARG A 258 34.17 -10.33 0.15
CA ARG A 258 33.41 -11.13 -0.82
C ARG A 258 31.96 -10.68 -0.97
N TYR A 259 31.35 -10.15 0.09
CA TYR A 259 29.91 -9.84 0.11
C TYR A 259 29.59 -8.37 0.41
N ASN A 260 30.61 -7.49 0.41
CA ASN A 260 30.45 -6.05 0.59
C ASN A 260 29.61 -5.69 1.83
N VAL A 261 29.93 -6.33 2.97
CA VAL A 261 29.25 -6.07 4.24
C VAL A 261 29.92 -4.95 5.02
N THR A 262 29.15 -4.28 5.88
CA THR A 262 29.66 -3.18 6.71
C THR A 262 29.66 -3.58 8.17
N CYS A 263 30.81 -3.51 8.81
CA CYS A 263 30.95 -3.93 10.20
C CYS A 263 30.90 -2.72 11.14
N PHE A 264 30.19 -2.89 12.26
CA PHE A 264 30.10 -1.95 13.37
C PHE A 264 30.53 -2.63 14.67
N GLU A 265 31.43 -1.99 15.41
CA GLU A 265 31.86 -2.49 16.70
C GLU A 265 30.79 -2.25 17.77
N LYS A 266 30.48 -3.28 18.58
CA LYS A 266 29.61 -3.16 19.75
C LYS A 266 30.39 -2.48 20.90
N PRO A 267 29.83 -1.46 21.60
CA PRO A 267 28.49 -0.91 21.43
C PRO A 267 28.41 0.05 20.24
N ALA A 268 27.57 -0.29 19.27
CA ALA A 268 27.43 0.49 18.04
C ALA A 268 26.64 1.77 18.29
N ARG A 269 27.05 2.86 17.63
CA ARG A 269 26.32 4.13 17.66
C ARG A 269 25.13 4.05 16.70
N MET A 270 23.94 3.79 17.25
CA MET A 270 22.70 3.57 16.47
C MET A 270 22.41 4.66 15.43
N ALA A 271 22.64 5.93 15.77
CA ALA A 271 22.43 7.04 14.83
C ALA A 271 23.35 6.97 13.60
N ILE A 272 24.57 6.44 13.74
CA ILE A 272 25.51 6.28 12.63
C ILE A 272 25.09 5.09 11.75
N LEU A 273 24.67 3.98 12.39
CA LEU A 273 24.14 2.82 11.67
C LEU A 273 22.93 3.23 10.82
N VAL A 274 21.96 3.92 11.41
CA VAL A 274 20.75 4.39 10.69
C VAL A 274 21.09 5.38 9.58
N ALA A 275 22.07 6.26 9.77
CA ALA A 275 22.50 7.18 8.72
C ALA A 275 23.12 6.44 7.52
N ASP A 276 23.95 5.41 7.75
CA ASP A 276 24.52 4.62 6.66
C ASP A 276 23.47 3.71 6.00
N LEU A 277 22.56 3.13 6.80
CA LEU A 277 21.41 2.36 6.31
C LEU A 277 20.55 3.19 5.35
N SER A 278 20.13 4.38 5.78
CA SER A 278 19.34 5.32 4.96
C SER A 278 20.06 5.66 3.65
N LYS A 279 21.37 5.93 3.74
CA LYS A 279 22.19 6.30 2.58
C LYS A 279 22.28 5.16 1.55
N ARG A 280 22.35 3.91 1.98
CA ARG A 280 22.43 2.76 1.06
C ARG A 280 21.10 2.47 0.40
N LEU A 281 20.01 2.55 1.15
CA LEU A 281 18.66 2.31 0.64
C LEU A 281 18.19 3.39 -0.33
N LEU A 282 18.61 4.66 -0.17
CA LEU A 282 18.27 5.75 -1.09
C LEU A 282 19.06 5.74 -2.41
N ARG A 283 20.07 4.87 -2.54
CA ARG A 283 20.94 4.77 -3.74
C ARG A 283 20.65 3.55 -4.60
N ALA A 284 19.74 2.68 -4.17
CA ALA A 284 19.33 1.46 -4.85
C ALA A 284 18.18 1.73 -5.83
#